data_AF-A0A5P2W5A2-F1
#
_entry.id   AF-A0A5P2W5A2-F1
#
_cell.length_a   1.000
_cell.length_b   1.000
_cell.length_c   1.000
_cell.angle_alpha   90.00
_cell.angle_beta   90.00
_cell.angle_gamma   90.00
#
_symmetry.space_group_name_H-M   'P 1'
#
loop_
_entity.id
_entity.type
_entity.pdbx_description
1 polymer ?
#
loop_
_entity_poly.entity_id
_entity_poly.type
_entity_poly.pdbx_seq_one_letter_code
_entity_poly.pdbx_strand_id
1 'polypeptide(L)'
;MRAVVRPGAVPGVPGGRRMRLTAPRGWVVVEVSRPEGPASRAGAGSPSARRSGPDNTPETTGTPTGTPMDHPTTTRTVVAGRVRTADGSGVHAWVRLLDPAGEFVDEVATSSSGAFRFDVLPGHWVLRALSPFGVTETPVEAEPGRATETELHVSEHLPDHLEIIQISTLSLGDRSYLITDGAVAVAVDPQRDLERITGVLDSRGLRLDTVVETHVHNDYVTGGLDLARRFGAAYVVPAGPSLGFDAVRVADGDRLTAGELRIQVIATPGHTDHHVAYAFASADGVPRLVCTGGSLLYGTTGRTDLMGRERAEPLVRRQYRSVRRLAELLPDDTVVLPTHGFGSFCAATTAGAAQRSTIGRERSVNPVFRQSEDVFAGGTLSGLDPYPAYYRRMAPINSAGPPPLASLAAPRPAEPAELVDRIAAGEWVVDVRPRADYAPVHLPGTVNIDVSGPLATYLGWLVPFDSPLTLLAADRRALETARNELLRIGFDRVAATAVGNPLAWAGPQGLASYPRSDFATLAVVRPLRPVTVLDVRGGREWGSGHLSDARHIPLPELSGAIASLPDAEYWVHCHSGFRAAIAASLLAAAGHRVVLIDDTVDHAGPRTPDR
;
A
#
# COMPACT_ATOMS: atom_id res chain seq x y z
N MET A 1 -23.40 16.03 -20.12
CA MET A 1 -22.75 16.48 -18.87
C MET A 1 -23.57 17.61 -18.26
N ARG A 2 -23.88 17.59 -16.96
CA ARG A 2 -24.57 18.67 -16.23
C ARG A 2 -23.61 19.23 -15.18
N ALA A 3 -23.24 20.50 -15.29
CA ALA A 3 -22.44 21.19 -14.29
C ALA A 3 -23.21 22.39 -13.74
N VAL A 4 -23.17 22.60 -12.43
CA VAL A 4 -23.79 23.73 -11.73
C VAL A 4 -22.67 24.64 -11.24
N VAL A 5 -22.52 25.83 -11.84
CA VAL A 5 -21.39 26.73 -11.59
C VAL A 5 -21.91 28.14 -11.26
N ARG A 6 -21.24 28.86 -10.34
CA ARG A 6 -21.55 30.25 -9.98
C ARG A 6 -21.26 31.21 -11.16
N PRO A 7 -21.98 32.35 -11.30
CA PRO A 7 -21.71 33.31 -12.38
C PRO A 7 -20.36 34.00 -12.17
N GLY A 8 -19.45 33.85 -13.14
CA GLY A 8 -18.12 34.47 -13.14
C GLY A 8 -17.06 33.71 -13.95
N ALA A 9 -17.32 32.45 -14.29
CA ALA A 9 -16.33 31.58 -14.95
C ALA A 9 -16.90 30.85 -16.17
N VAL A 10 -17.22 31.57 -17.26
CA VAL A 10 -17.36 30.95 -18.60
C VAL A 10 -16.95 31.96 -19.69
N PRO A 11 -15.89 31.72 -20.49
CA PRO A 11 -15.65 32.43 -21.74
C PRO A 11 -16.66 31.99 -22.81
N GLY A 12 -17.19 32.93 -23.59
CA GLY A 12 -18.30 32.69 -24.52
C GLY A 12 -18.01 31.65 -25.60
N VAL A 13 -18.91 30.67 -25.75
CA VAL A 13 -18.97 29.75 -26.89
C VAL A 13 -20.12 30.21 -27.82
N PRO A 14 -19.89 30.47 -29.12
CA PRO A 14 -20.96 30.80 -30.06
C PRO A 14 -21.68 29.52 -30.54
N GLY A 15 -23.02 29.50 -30.49
CA GLY A 15 -23.83 28.55 -31.28
C GLY A 15 -24.87 27.68 -30.57
N GLY A 16 -25.01 27.72 -29.24
CA GLY A 16 -25.99 26.90 -28.52
C GLY A 16 -27.41 27.49 -28.48
N ARG A 17 -28.44 26.73 -28.87
CA ARG A 17 -29.86 27.09 -28.62
C ARG A 17 -30.13 27.17 -27.11
N ARG A 18 -30.64 28.32 -26.64
CA ARG A 18 -31.08 28.49 -25.25
C ARG A 18 -32.55 28.07 -25.11
N MET A 19 -32.84 27.03 -24.35
CA MET A 19 -34.18 26.78 -23.81
C MET A 19 -34.23 27.30 -22.36
N ARG A 20 -35.19 28.17 -22.05
CA ARG A 20 -35.45 28.62 -20.68
C ARG A 20 -36.32 27.60 -19.98
N LEU A 21 -35.76 26.92 -18.99
CA LEU A 21 -36.53 26.28 -17.92
C LEU A 21 -36.16 26.99 -16.61
N THR A 22 -37.19 27.32 -15.83
CA THR A 22 -37.10 28.13 -14.61
C THR A 22 -36.28 27.45 -13.52
N ALA A 23 -35.07 27.96 -13.27
CA ALA A 23 -34.30 27.72 -12.05
C ALA A 23 -34.41 28.94 -11.12
N PRO A 24 -34.17 28.80 -9.79
CA PRO A 24 -34.14 29.92 -8.85
C PRO A 24 -33.13 30.99 -9.31
N ARG A 25 -33.47 32.28 -9.09
CA ARG A 25 -32.74 33.45 -9.63
C ARG A 25 -31.21 33.30 -9.54
N GLY A 26 -30.53 33.31 -10.69
CA GLY A 26 -29.08 33.52 -10.79
C GLY A 26 -28.22 32.39 -11.41
N TRP A 27 -28.80 31.29 -11.91
CA TRP A 27 -28.04 30.13 -12.41
C TRP A 27 -28.32 29.83 -13.89
N VAL A 28 -27.31 29.31 -14.61
CA VAL A 28 -27.43 28.84 -16.01
C VAL A 28 -26.94 27.40 -16.11
N VAL A 29 -27.74 26.52 -16.70
CA VAL A 29 -27.39 25.13 -17.03
C VAL A 29 -26.88 25.09 -18.46
N VAL A 30 -25.73 24.47 -18.71
CA VAL A 30 -25.20 24.21 -20.06
C VAL A 30 -25.10 22.72 -20.27
N GLU A 31 -25.67 22.24 -21.37
CA GLU A 31 -25.69 20.83 -21.77
C GLU A 31 -24.96 20.69 -23.11
N VAL A 32 -24.04 19.72 -23.20
CA VAL A 32 -23.30 19.40 -24.42
C VAL A 32 -23.52 17.92 -24.71
N SER A 33 -23.96 17.62 -25.94
CA SER A 33 -24.25 16.26 -26.42
C SER A 33 -23.28 15.87 -27.53
N ARG A 34 -22.82 14.61 -27.54
CA ARG A 34 -22.11 13.97 -28.67
C ARG A 34 -22.95 12.79 -29.21
N PRO A 35 -22.78 12.39 -30.49
CA PRO A 35 -23.69 11.49 -31.19
C PRO A 35 -23.35 10.00 -30.96
N GLU A 36 -24.39 9.16 -30.93
CA GLU A 36 -24.33 7.71 -30.70
C GLU A 36 -24.05 6.90 -31.98
N GLY A 37 -23.39 5.74 -31.80
CA GLY A 37 -23.27 4.64 -32.77
C GLY A 37 -23.46 3.28 -32.07
N PRO A 38 -23.81 2.19 -32.79
CA PRO A 38 -24.65 1.12 -32.25
C PRO A 38 -23.91 -0.09 -31.65
N ALA A 39 -24.62 -0.79 -30.75
CA ALA A 39 -24.20 -1.96 -29.97
C ALA A 39 -24.35 -3.32 -30.71
N SER A 40 -23.60 -4.33 -30.26
CA SER A 40 -23.78 -5.74 -30.65
C SER A 40 -23.95 -6.68 -29.44
N ARG A 41 -24.79 -7.70 -29.63
CA ARG A 41 -25.38 -8.65 -28.66
C ARG A 41 -24.56 -9.92 -28.38
N ALA A 42 -24.63 -10.35 -27.11
CA ALA A 42 -24.97 -11.68 -26.53
C ALA A 42 -24.34 -13.00 -27.02
N GLY A 43 -24.05 -13.89 -26.03
CA GLY A 43 -23.98 -15.35 -26.20
C GLY A 43 -23.81 -16.08 -24.86
N ALA A 44 -24.76 -16.96 -24.52
CA ALA A 44 -24.91 -17.69 -23.25
C ALA A 44 -24.42 -19.16 -23.34
N GLY A 45 -24.23 -19.82 -22.19
CA GLY A 45 -24.25 -21.28 -22.10
C GLY A 45 -23.64 -21.92 -20.84
N SER A 46 -24.49 -22.37 -19.92
CA SER A 46 -24.20 -23.45 -18.92
C SER A 46 -24.87 -24.76 -19.40
N PRO A 47 -24.48 -25.94 -18.87
CA PRO A 47 -25.36 -26.56 -17.84
C PRO A 47 -24.68 -27.49 -16.79
N SER A 48 -25.53 -27.85 -15.82
CA SER A 48 -25.43 -28.59 -14.55
C SER A 48 -25.10 -30.10 -14.56
N ALA A 49 -24.78 -30.65 -13.36
CA ALA A 49 -25.40 -31.80 -12.63
C ALA A 49 -24.34 -32.52 -11.74
N ARG A 50 -24.40 -32.79 -10.42
CA ARG A 50 -25.35 -33.38 -9.42
C ARG A 50 -24.78 -34.70 -8.79
N ARG A 51 -25.05 -34.91 -7.48
CA ARG A 51 -25.03 -36.14 -6.60
C ARG A 51 -23.72 -36.45 -5.83
N SER A 52 -23.62 -36.32 -4.49
CA SER A 52 -24.19 -37.04 -3.29
C SER A 52 -23.45 -38.35 -2.93
N GLY A 53 -22.54 -38.42 -1.93
CA GLY A 53 -22.71 -38.68 -0.46
C GLY A 53 -21.92 -39.97 -0.07
N PRO A 54 -21.79 -40.45 1.20
CA PRO A 54 -21.93 -39.84 2.54
C PRO A 54 -20.78 -40.17 3.56
N ASP A 55 -21.02 -39.74 4.82
CA ASP A 55 -20.35 -39.82 6.14
C ASP A 55 -19.44 -40.99 6.55
N ASN A 56 -18.53 -40.67 7.50
CA ASN A 56 -18.21 -41.52 8.66
C ASN A 56 -17.51 -40.74 9.80
N THR A 57 -18.05 -40.83 11.01
CA THR A 57 -17.40 -40.51 12.31
C THR A 57 -17.65 -41.65 13.29
N PRO A 58 -16.73 -41.93 14.23
CA PRO A 58 -17.07 -42.69 15.44
C PRO A 58 -16.91 -41.88 16.74
N GLU A 59 -17.82 -42.18 17.67
CA GLU A 59 -17.89 -41.77 19.07
C GLU A 59 -16.79 -42.40 19.94
N THR A 60 -16.53 -41.81 21.12
CA THR A 60 -16.32 -42.58 22.36
C THR A 60 -16.76 -41.80 23.61
N THR A 61 -17.30 -42.59 24.53
CA THR A 61 -18.06 -42.39 25.78
C THR A 61 -17.27 -42.00 27.04
N GLY A 62 -17.94 -41.41 28.04
CA GLY A 62 -17.53 -41.52 29.46
C GLY A 62 -18.24 -40.57 30.45
N THR A 63 -19.02 -41.14 31.39
CA THR A 63 -19.55 -40.54 32.65
C THR A 63 -19.80 -41.70 33.64
N PRO A 64 -20.12 -41.51 34.95
CA PRO A 64 -20.20 -40.29 35.79
C PRO A 64 -19.62 -40.48 37.24
N THR A 65 -19.67 -39.46 38.11
CA THR A 65 -20.27 -39.53 39.49
C THR A 65 -20.06 -38.23 40.31
N GLY A 66 -21.11 -37.76 41.00
CA GLY A 66 -21.06 -36.70 42.03
C GLY A 66 -22.33 -35.84 42.12
N THR A 67 -23.17 -36.04 43.15
CA THR A 67 -24.44 -35.33 43.45
C THR A 67 -24.23 -34.09 44.36
N PRO A 68 -25.23 -33.20 44.61
CA PRO A 68 -25.12 -31.76 44.35
C PRO A 68 -25.20 -30.88 45.63
N MET A 69 -24.85 -29.59 45.50
CA MET A 69 -25.21 -28.56 46.48
C MET A 69 -26.03 -27.45 45.79
N ASP A 70 -27.19 -27.16 46.35
CA ASP A 70 -28.16 -26.14 45.93
C ASP A 70 -27.62 -24.71 46.12
N HIS A 71 -27.61 -23.94 45.04
CA HIS A 71 -27.64 -22.48 45.06
C HIS A 71 -28.85 -22.01 44.24
N PRO A 72 -29.55 -20.93 44.65
CA PRO A 72 -30.71 -20.43 43.92
C PRO A 72 -30.27 -20.07 42.51
N THR A 73 -30.82 -20.80 41.53
CA THR A 73 -30.58 -20.56 40.11
C THR A 73 -31.16 -19.19 39.75
N THR A 74 -30.31 -18.16 39.80
CA THR A 74 -30.51 -17.04 38.89
C THR A 74 -30.49 -17.66 37.50
N THR A 75 -31.64 -17.69 36.85
CA THR A 75 -31.77 -18.18 35.49
C THR A 75 -30.93 -17.27 34.60
N ARG A 76 -29.65 -17.64 34.40
CA ARG A 76 -28.67 -16.86 33.62
C ARG A 76 -29.27 -16.57 32.26
N THR A 77 -29.47 -15.30 32.00
CA THR A 77 -29.91 -14.81 30.70
C THR A 77 -28.67 -14.57 29.87
N VAL A 78 -28.62 -15.16 28.68
CA VAL A 78 -27.41 -15.26 27.89
C VAL A 78 -27.69 -14.69 26.52
N VAL A 79 -26.80 -13.83 26.04
CA VAL A 79 -26.76 -13.42 24.63
C VAL A 79 -25.50 -13.99 24.03
N ALA A 80 -25.65 -14.86 23.04
CA ALA A 80 -24.53 -15.49 22.35
C ALA A 80 -24.72 -15.40 20.84
N GLY A 81 -23.66 -15.62 20.09
CA GLY A 81 -23.78 -15.54 18.65
C GLY A 81 -22.50 -15.80 17.92
N ARG A 82 -22.55 -15.56 16.60
CA ARG A 82 -21.38 -15.57 15.73
C ARG A 82 -21.29 -14.31 14.91
N VAL A 83 -20.06 -13.80 14.74
CA VAL A 83 -19.73 -12.79 13.76
C VAL A 83 -19.25 -13.49 12.49
N ARG A 84 -19.91 -13.21 11.37
CA ARG A 84 -19.64 -13.85 10.07
C ARG A 84 -19.45 -12.84 8.96
N THR A 85 -18.66 -13.21 7.96
CA THR A 85 -18.62 -12.54 6.66
C THR A 85 -19.84 -12.89 5.78
N ALA A 86 -20.04 -12.16 4.67
CA ALA A 86 -21.12 -12.41 3.71
C ALA A 86 -21.05 -13.80 3.04
N ASP A 87 -19.86 -14.40 2.96
CA ASP A 87 -19.65 -15.79 2.49
C ASP A 87 -19.92 -16.85 3.57
N GLY A 88 -20.31 -16.42 4.79
CA GLY A 88 -20.62 -17.28 5.92
C GLY A 88 -19.41 -17.69 6.78
N SER A 89 -18.19 -17.25 6.44
CA SER A 89 -16.99 -17.57 7.23
C SER A 89 -17.01 -16.87 8.60
N GLY A 90 -16.52 -17.55 9.64
CA GLY A 90 -16.39 -16.96 10.97
C GLY A 90 -15.26 -15.93 11.02
N VAL A 91 -15.46 -14.83 11.74
CA VAL A 91 -14.53 -13.69 11.75
C VAL A 91 -14.03 -13.40 13.15
N HIS A 92 -12.73 -13.15 13.29
CA HIS A 92 -12.20 -12.56 14.52
C HIS A 92 -12.63 -11.08 14.64
N ALA A 93 -13.45 -10.77 15.64
CA ALA A 93 -14.02 -9.47 15.91
C ALA A 93 -14.02 -9.16 17.41
N TRP A 94 -14.24 -7.90 17.77
CA TRP A 94 -14.63 -7.50 19.12
C TRP A 94 -16.12 -7.21 19.10
N VAL A 95 -16.90 -7.90 19.92
CA VAL A 95 -18.32 -7.62 20.09
C VAL A 95 -18.48 -6.78 21.34
N ARG A 96 -19.11 -5.62 21.22
CA ARG A 96 -19.50 -4.76 22.34
C ARG A 96 -20.97 -4.95 22.65
N LEU A 97 -21.28 -5.04 23.93
CA LEU A 97 -22.63 -4.95 24.47
C LEU A 97 -22.89 -3.50 24.89
N LEU A 98 -23.96 -2.92 24.36
CA LEU A 98 -24.41 -1.57 24.66
C LEU A 98 -25.83 -1.61 25.25
N ASP A 99 -26.12 -0.69 26.17
CA ASP A 99 -27.47 -0.52 26.71
C ASP A 99 -28.41 0.16 25.69
N PRO A 100 -29.72 0.30 25.98
CA PRO A 100 -30.66 0.97 25.07
C PRO A 100 -30.35 2.45 24.76
N ALA A 101 -29.55 3.11 25.59
CA ALA A 101 -29.08 4.48 25.34
C ALA A 101 -27.82 4.52 24.46
N GLY A 102 -27.26 3.35 24.10
CA GLY A 102 -26.05 3.21 23.31
C GLY A 102 -24.76 3.33 24.12
N GLU A 103 -24.86 3.35 25.45
CA GLU A 103 -23.70 3.41 26.35
C GLU A 103 -23.01 2.05 26.44
N PHE A 104 -21.68 2.08 26.57
CA PHE A 104 -20.86 0.88 26.62
C PHE A 104 -21.04 0.13 27.95
N VAL A 105 -21.27 -1.18 27.87
CA VAL A 105 -21.48 -2.03 29.04
C VAL A 105 -20.38 -3.07 29.19
N ASP A 106 -20.09 -3.83 28.11
CA ASP A 106 -19.09 -4.91 28.14
C ASP A 106 -18.53 -5.20 26.72
N GLU A 107 -17.41 -5.91 26.62
CA GLU A 107 -16.77 -6.32 25.36
C GLU A 107 -16.16 -7.72 25.44
N VAL A 108 -16.32 -8.51 24.39
CA VAL A 108 -15.66 -9.81 24.24
C VAL A 108 -15.03 -9.95 22.85
N ALA A 109 -13.85 -10.56 22.79
CA ALA A 109 -13.26 -11.01 21.53
C ALA A 109 -13.95 -12.30 21.08
N THR A 110 -14.19 -12.43 19.77
CA THR A 110 -14.75 -13.65 19.22
C THR A 110 -13.68 -14.75 19.11
N SER A 111 -14.13 -16.01 19.07
CA SER A 111 -13.28 -17.13 18.69
C SER A 111 -12.84 -17.06 17.21
N SER A 112 -11.99 -18.01 16.79
CA SER A 112 -11.62 -18.19 15.37
C SER A 112 -12.79 -18.56 14.46
N SER A 113 -13.88 -19.11 15.01
CA SER A 113 -15.14 -19.35 14.29
C SER A 113 -16.13 -18.20 14.40
N GLY A 114 -15.71 -17.06 14.97
CA GLY A 114 -16.51 -15.86 15.16
C GLY A 114 -17.46 -15.92 16.36
N ALA A 115 -17.38 -16.93 17.22
CA ALA A 115 -18.33 -17.10 18.32
C ALA A 115 -18.06 -16.13 19.49
N PHE A 116 -19.13 -15.59 20.09
CA PHE A 116 -19.09 -14.74 21.28
C PHE A 116 -20.23 -15.07 22.25
N ARG A 117 -20.12 -14.59 23.50
CA ARG A 117 -21.12 -14.78 24.55
C ARG A 117 -21.04 -13.69 25.61
N PHE A 118 -22.19 -13.23 26.07
CA PHE A 118 -22.39 -12.37 27.24
C PHE A 118 -23.39 -13.00 28.21
N ASP A 119 -23.17 -12.80 29.50
CA ASP A 119 -24.20 -12.99 30.53
C ASP A 119 -24.79 -11.61 30.86
N VAL A 120 -26.10 -11.43 30.64
CA VAL A 120 -26.74 -10.11 30.70
C VAL A 120 -27.98 -10.14 31.59
N LEU A 121 -28.46 -8.96 32.00
CA LEU A 121 -29.80 -8.84 32.59
C LEU A 121 -30.87 -8.90 31.49
N PRO A 122 -32.09 -9.36 31.80
CA PRO A 122 -33.20 -9.32 30.85
C PRO A 122 -33.50 -7.89 30.37
N GLY A 123 -33.82 -7.75 29.09
CA GLY A 123 -34.17 -6.47 28.46
C GLY A 123 -33.57 -6.28 27.07
N HIS A 124 -33.70 -5.05 26.57
CA HIS A 124 -33.16 -4.62 25.28
C HIS A 124 -31.67 -4.31 25.37
N TRP A 125 -30.89 -4.80 24.41
CA TRP A 125 -29.47 -4.49 24.26
C TRP A 125 -29.12 -4.25 22.80
N VAL A 126 -27.97 -3.62 22.54
CA VAL A 126 -27.40 -3.52 21.19
C VAL A 126 -26.03 -4.21 21.18
N LEU A 127 -25.84 -5.11 20.23
CA LEU A 127 -24.54 -5.73 19.97
C LEU A 127 -23.86 -5.01 18.83
N ARG A 128 -22.63 -4.51 19.04
CA ARG A 128 -21.78 -3.91 18.00
C ARG A 128 -20.57 -4.81 17.74
N ALA A 129 -20.52 -5.47 16.60
CA ALA A 129 -19.32 -6.21 16.17
C ALA A 129 -18.37 -5.28 15.43
N LEU A 130 -17.11 -5.24 15.88
CA LEU A 130 -15.99 -4.50 15.31
C LEU A 130 -15.02 -5.51 14.71
N SER A 131 -14.98 -5.62 13.39
CA SER A 131 -14.13 -6.59 12.70
C SER A 131 -13.24 -5.91 11.64
N PRO A 132 -12.20 -6.61 11.14
CA PRO A 132 -11.46 -6.16 9.96
C PRO A 132 -12.35 -6.01 8.71
N PHE A 133 -13.51 -6.67 8.68
CA PHE A 133 -14.44 -6.69 7.55
C PHE A 133 -15.58 -5.67 7.69
N GLY A 134 -15.54 -4.82 8.70
CA GLY A 134 -16.55 -3.78 8.94
C GLY A 134 -17.12 -3.82 10.35
N VAL A 135 -18.02 -2.86 10.61
CA VAL A 135 -18.79 -2.75 11.85
C VAL A 135 -20.24 -3.04 11.56
N THR A 136 -20.89 -3.84 12.40
CA THR A 136 -22.34 -4.03 12.33
C THR A 136 -22.95 -3.91 13.71
N GLU A 137 -24.17 -3.41 13.77
CA GLU A 137 -24.98 -3.37 14.99
C GLU A 137 -26.23 -4.21 14.83
N THR A 138 -26.63 -4.89 15.90
CA THR A 138 -27.86 -5.67 15.91
C THR A 138 -28.52 -5.53 17.29
N PRO A 139 -29.76 -5.00 17.34
CA PRO A 139 -30.52 -5.00 18.59
C PRO A 139 -30.88 -6.44 18.96
N VAL A 140 -30.88 -6.73 20.25
CA VAL A 140 -31.19 -8.06 20.78
C VAL A 140 -32.07 -7.95 22.02
N GLU A 141 -33.07 -8.83 22.09
CA GLU A 141 -33.90 -9.01 23.27
C GLU A 141 -33.35 -10.14 24.13
N ALA A 142 -33.07 -9.85 25.39
CA ALA A 142 -32.63 -10.82 26.37
C ALA A 142 -33.82 -11.23 27.27
N GLU A 143 -34.32 -12.46 27.10
CA GLU A 143 -35.46 -12.97 27.89
C GLU A 143 -34.98 -13.72 29.15
N PRO A 144 -35.65 -13.55 30.32
CA PRO A 144 -35.25 -14.21 31.56
C PRO A 144 -35.09 -15.72 31.42
N GLY A 145 -33.87 -16.22 31.69
CA GLY A 145 -33.57 -17.65 31.67
C GLY A 145 -33.47 -18.30 30.31
N ARG A 146 -33.43 -17.50 29.24
CA ARG A 146 -33.24 -17.98 27.87
C ARG A 146 -31.84 -17.61 27.38
N ALA A 147 -31.31 -18.46 26.50
CA ALA A 147 -30.19 -18.10 25.64
C ALA A 147 -30.75 -17.53 24.33
N THR A 148 -30.45 -16.27 24.05
CA THR A 148 -30.71 -15.65 22.76
C THR A 148 -29.47 -15.85 21.88
N GLU A 149 -29.63 -16.57 20.78
CA GLU A 149 -28.60 -16.68 19.74
C GLU A 149 -28.86 -15.68 18.61
N THR A 150 -27.80 -15.04 18.12
CA THR A 150 -27.88 -14.11 17.00
C THR A 150 -26.65 -14.23 16.09
N GLU A 151 -26.79 -13.89 14.82
CA GLU A 151 -25.68 -13.81 13.88
C GLU A 151 -25.48 -12.36 13.45
N LEU A 152 -24.25 -11.87 13.61
CA LEU A 152 -23.83 -10.55 13.19
C LEU A 152 -23.06 -10.72 11.88
N HIS A 153 -23.65 -10.24 10.78
CA HIS A 153 -22.99 -10.27 9.48
C HIS A 153 -22.18 -8.99 9.30
N VAL A 154 -20.86 -9.11 9.38
CA VAL A 154 -19.93 -8.06 8.97
C VAL A 154 -19.66 -8.26 7.49
N SER A 155 -19.92 -7.25 6.67
CA SER A 155 -19.71 -7.34 5.23
C SER A 155 -18.68 -6.34 4.77
N GLU A 156 -17.74 -6.81 3.95
CA GLU A 156 -16.96 -5.92 3.08
C GLU A 156 -17.83 -5.20 2.05
N HIS A 157 -19.04 -5.71 1.79
CA HIS A 157 -20.04 -4.98 1.05
C HIS A 157 -20.53 -3.87 1.96
N LEU A 158 -19.99 -2.69 1.69
CA LEU A 158 -20.62 -1.42 2.02
C LEU A 158 -22.06 -1.48 1.49
N PRO A 159 -23.00 -0.66 2.01
CA PRO A 159 -24.39 -0.67 1.55
C PRO A 159 -24.49 -0.83 0.04
N ASP A 160 -25.49 -1.59 -0.43
CA ASP A 160 -25.74 -1.88 -1.85
C ASP A 160 -25.32 -0.65 -2.68
N HIS A 161 -24.34 -0.82 -3.57
CA HIS A 161 -23.74 0.22 -4.44
C HIS A 161 -22.50 0.99 -3.91
N LEU A 162 -21.70 0.47 -2.97
CA LEU A 162 -20.33 0.97 -2.75
C LEU A 162 -19.34 -0.20 -2.65
N GLU A 163 -18.32 -0.22 -3.49
CA GLU A 163 -17.31 -1.30 -3.53
C GLU A 163 -15.90 -0.70 -3.59
N ILE A 164 -14.95 -1.37 -2.93
CA ILE A 164 -13.52 -1.05 -2.94
C ILE A 164 -12.79 -2.10 -3.76
N ILE A 165 -12.11 -1.68 -4.82
CA ILE A 165 -11.13 -2.51 -5.52
C ILE A 165 -9.75 -1.94 -5.23
N GLN A 166 -8.98 -2.66 -4.44
CA GLN A 166 -7.63 -2.28 -4.05
C GLN A 166 -6.60 -2.77 -5.07
N ILE A 167 -5.65 -1.90 -5.42
CA ILE A 167 -4.55 -2.19 -6.34
C ILE A 167 -3.24 -1.95 -5.57
N SER A 168 -2.63 -3.04 -5.09
CA SER A 168 -1.46 -2.99 -4.20
C SER A 168 -0.14 -2.96 -4.98
N THR A 169 0.73 -1.99 -4.70
CA THR A 169 2.08 -1.89 -5.25
C THR A 169 3.09 -2.25 -4.18
N LEU A 170 3.28 -3.56 -3.98
CA LEU A 170 4.05 -4.11 -2.85
C LEU A 170 5.51 -3.64 -2.81
N SER A 171 6.13 -3.43 -3.97
CA SER A 171 7.53 -3.01 -4.09
C SER A 171 7.80 -1.60 -3.56
N LEU A 172 6.78 -0.73 -3.54
CA LEU A 172 6.81 0.62 -2.98
C LEU A 172 6.10 0.71 -1.64
N GLY A 173 5.27 -0.29 -1.29
CA GLY A 173 4.47 -0.29 -0.08
C GLY A 173 3.24 0.61 -0.17
N ASP A 174 2.72 0.80 -1.38
CA ASP A 174 1.63 1.72 -1.68
C ASP A 174 0.38 1.00 -2.21
N ARG A 175 -0.76 1.71 -2.21
CA ARG A 175 -2.04 1.25 -2.75
C ARG A 175 -2.73 2.35 -3.54
N SER A 176 -3.28 1.98 -4.68
CA SER A 176 -4.34 2.74 -5.35
C SER A 176 -5.69 2.07 -5.12
N TYR A 177 -6.76 2.83 -5.32
CA TYR A 177 -8.12 2.34 -5.16
C TYR A 177 -8.99 2.67 -6.37
N LEU A 178 -9.86 1.75 -6.76
CA LEU A 178 -11.08 2.08 -7.50
C LEU A 178 -12.24 1.97 -6.52
N ILE A 179 -12.94 3.08 -6.31
CA ILE A 179 -14.18 3.13 -5.55
C ILE A 179 -15.33 3.16 -6.56
N THR A 180 -16.26 2.21 -6.47
CA THR A 180 -17.29 2.02 -7.51
C THR A 180 -18.68 1.81 -6.94
N ASP A 181 -19.70 2.27 -7.67
CA ASP A 181 -21.11 1.94 -7.40
C ASP A 181 -21.60 0.69 -8.15
N GLY A 182 -20.67 -0.02 -8.81
CA GLY A 182 -20.94 -1.18 -9.65
C GLY A 182 -21.08 -0.84 -11.14
N ALA A 183 -21.22 0.43 -11.50
CA ALA A 183 -21.26 0.90 -12.89
C ALA A 183 -20.23 2.02 -13.17
N VAL A 184 -20.03 2.91 -12.21
CA VAL A 184 -19.15 4.07 -12.28
C VAL A 184 -18.06 3.95 -11.24
N ALA A 185 -16.81 4.18 -11.66
CA ALA A 185 -15.65 4.12 -10.79
C ALA A 185 -14.96 5.48 -10.64
N VAL A 186 -14.36 5.68 -9.46
CA VAL A 186 -13.41 6.74 -9.13
C VAL A 186 -12.07 6.10 -8.84
N ALA A 187 -11.02 6.50 -9.57
CA ALA A 187 -9.66 6.09 -9.26
C ALA A 187 -9.03 7.07 -8.26
N VAL A 188 -8.40 6.54 -7.21
CA VAL A 188 -7.72 7.30 -6.16
C VAL A 188 -6.24 6.95 -6.18
N ASP A 189 -5.39 7.98 -6.26
CA ASP A 189 -3.93 7.88 -6.22
C ASP A 189 -3.35 6.81 -7.18
N PRO A 190 -3.70 6.82 -8.48
CA PRO A 190 -3.25 5.81 -9.43
C PRO A 190 -1.74 5.95 -9.73
N GLN A 191 -0.99 4.84 -9.62
CA GLN A 191 0.38 4.78 -10.11
C GLN A 191 0.44 4.74 -11.64
N ARG A 192 1.65 4.98 -12.19
CA ARG A 192 1.88 5.11 -13.63
C ARG A 192 1.58 3.86 -14.45
N ASP A 193 1.66 2.66 -13.87
CA ASP A 193 1.38 1.38 -14.56
C ASP A 193 -0.11 1.12 -14.74
N LEU A 194 -0.69 1.84 -15.71
CA LEU A 194 -2.14 1.93 -15.91
C LEU A 194 -2.82 0.61 -16.25
N GLU A 195 -2.12 -0.35 -16.84
CA GLU A 195 -2.71 -1.62 -17.32
C GLU A 195 -3.46 -2.38 -16.21
N ARG A 196 -3.01 -2.26 -14.96
CA ARG A 196 -3.64 -2.90 -13.80
C ARG A 196 -4.99 -2.27 -13.46
N ILE A 197 -5.11 -0.96 -13.65
CA ILE A 197 -6.37 -0.23 -13.46
C ILE A 197 -7.29 -0.49 -14.65
N THR A 198 -6.78 -0.33 -15.88
CA THR A 198 -7.61 -0.49 -17.08
C THR A 198 -8.12 -1.91 -17.23
N GLY A 199 -7.31 -2.93 -16.90
CA GLY A 199 -7.76 -4.32 -16.91
C GLY A 199 -8.92 -4.59 -15.95
N VAL A 200 -8.95 -3.93 -14.77
CA VAL A 200 -10.10 -4.04 -13.84
C VAL A 200 -11.33 -3.33 -14.41
N LEU A 201 -11.15 -2.12 -14.95
CA LEU A 201 -12.26 -1.37 -15.58
C LEU A 201 -12.89 -2.19 -16.72
N ASP A 202 -12.06 -2.74 -17.61
CA ASP A 202 -12.51 -3.51 -18.77
C ASP A 202 -13.19 -4.83 -18.36
N SER A 203 -12.56 -5.61 -17.47
CA SER A 203 -13.09 -6.91 -17.04
C SER A 203 -14.42 -6.82 -16.28
N ARG A 204 -14.69 -5.68 -15.64
CA ARG A 204 -15.92 -5.43 -14.88
C ARG A 204 -16.90 -4.51 -15.60
N GLY A 205 -16.57 -4.00 -16.79
CA GLY A 205 -17.40 -3.06 -17.54
C GLY A 205 -17.66 -1.74 -16.82
N LEU A 206 -16.70 -1.28 -15.99
CA LEU A 206 -16.84 -0.06 -15.20
C LEU A 206 -16.47 1.18 -16.02
N ARG A 207 -17.30 2.23 -15.92
CA ARG A 207 -16.99 3.54 -16.50
C ARG A 207 -16.17 4.37 -15.51
N LEU A 208 -14.93 4.68 -15.84
CA LEU A 208 -14.14 5.63 -15.07
C LEU A 208 -14.67 7.06 -15.30
N ASP A 209 -15.12 7.71 -14.23
CA ASP A 209 -15.72 9.05 -14.30
C ASP A 209 -14.79 10.14 -13.75
N THR A 210 -14.11 9.83 -12.65
CA THR A 210 -13.23 10.76 -11.94
C THR A 210 -11.94 10.05 -11.51
N VAL A 211 -10.83 10.75 -11.61
CA VAL A 211 -9.52 10.37 -11.04
C VAL A 211 -9.14 11.43 -10.03
N VAL A 212 -8.86 11.04 -8.78
CA VAL A 212 -8.52 11.96 -7.69
C VAL A 212 -7.12 11.68 -7.16
N GLU A 213 -6.41 12.75 -6.79
CA GLU A 213 -5.14 12.70 -6.05
C GLU A 213 -5.33 13.24 -4.63
N THR A 214 -4.82 12.54 -3.63
CA THR A 214 -4.82 13.01 -2.24
C THR A 214 -3.78 14.12 -2.02
N HIS A 215 -2.66 14.03 -2.73
CA HIS A 215 -1.58 15.02 -2.71
C HIS A 215 -0.68 14.88 -3.94
N VAL A 216 0.38 15.67 -4.00
CA VAL A 216 1.44 15.51 -5.01
C VAL A 216 2.42 14.52 -4.41
N HIS A 217 2.46 13.31 -4.96
CA HIS A 217 3.24 12.21 -4.43
C HIS A 217 4.75 12.44 -4.57
N ASN A 218 5.50 11.94 -3.58
CA ASN A 218 6.93 12.08 -3.48
C ASN A 218 7.67 10.76 -3.72
N ASP A 219 6.97 9.64 -3.84
CA ASP A 219 7.50 8.28 -3.88
C ASP A 219 7.18 7.52 -5.16
N TYR A 220 6.25 8.03 -5.98
CA TYR A 220 6.01 7.51 -7.31
C TYR A 220 5.57 8.60 -8.28
N VAL A 221 5.63 8.29 -9.56
CA VAL A 221 5.09 9.10 -10.64
C VAL A 221 3.62 8.79 -10.82
N THR A 222 2.76 9.80 -10.71
CA THR A 222 1.31 9.62 -10.89
C THR A 222 0.98 9.14 -12.31
N GLY A 223 0.07 8.16 -12.39
CA GLY A 223 -0.62 7.78 -13.62
C GLY A 223 -1.92 8.56 -13.87
N GLY A 224 -2.36 9.37 -12.90
CA GLY A 224 -3.71 9.93 -12.87
C GLY A 224 -4.04 10.84 -14.02
N LEU A 225 -3.09 11.69 -14.43
CA LEU A 225 -3.25 12.58 -15.58
C LEU A 225 -3.46 11.80 -16.88
N ASP A 226 -2.64 10.77 -17.12
CA ASP A 226 -2.70 9.95 -18.35
C ASP A 226 -3.97 9.09 -18.35
N LEU A 227 -4.30 8.48 -17.20
CA LEU A 227 -5.53 7.72 -17.01
C LEU A 227 -6.78 8.58 -17.27
N ALA A 228 -6.85 9.78 -16.70
CA ALA A 228 -7.99 10.67 -16.89
C ALA A 228 -8.16 11.07 -18.35
N ARG A 229 -7.06 11.39 -19.05
CA ARG A 229 -7.07 11.69 -20.49
C ARG A 229 -7.55 10.51 -21.32
N ARG A 230 -7.07 9.30 -21.03
CA ARG A 230 -7.42 8.07 -21.77
C ARG A 230 -8.92 7.76 -21.72
N PHE A 231 -9.58 8.03 -20.59
CA PHE A 231 -11.01 7.75 -20.39
C PHE A 231 -11.92 8.98 -20.52
N GLY A 232 -11.35 10.17 -20.71
CA GLY A 232 -12.10 11.43 -20.68
C GLY A 232 -12.72 11.71 -19.30
N ALA A 233 -12.11 11.19 -18.23
CA ALA A 233 -12.52 11.38 -16.86
C ALA A 233 -12.06 12.74 -16.31
N ALA A 234 -12.72 13.24 -15.26
CA ALA A 234 -12.27 14.44 -14.56
C ALA A 234 -10.98 14.12 -13.78
N TYR A 235 -9.92 14.92 -13.98
CA TYR A 235 -8.71 14.83 -13.14
C TYR A 235 -8.78 15.86 -12.02
N VAL A 236 -8.92 15.38 -10.79
CA VAL A 236 -9.15 16.19 -9.58
C VAL A 236 -7.91 16.13 -8.70
N VAL A 237 -7.38 17.29 -8.35
CA VAL A 237 -6.15 17.42 -7.56
C VAL A 237 -6.31 18.53 -6.52
N PRO A 238 -5.61 18.47 -5.39
CA PRO A 238 -5.76 19.49 -4.36
C PRO A 238 -5.31 20.89 -4.82
N ALA A 239 -5.94 21.92 -4.27
CA ALA A 239 -5.43 23.27 -4.32
C ALA A 239 -4.08 23.32 -3.59
N GLY A 240 -3.04 23.82 -4.25
CA GLY A 240 -1.67 23.66 -3.79
C GLY A 240 -0.67 24.19 -4.82
N PRO A 241 0.37 23.43 -5.19
CA PRO A 241 1.39 23.92 -6.11
C PRO A 241 0.83 24.25 -7.50
N SER A 242 1.60 25.04 -8.25
CA SER A 242 1.36 25.29 -9.67
C SER A 242 1.55 24.00 -10.46
N LEU A 243 0.68 23.75 -11.42
CA LEU A 243 0.72 22.56 -12.27
C LEU A 243 1.03 22.94 -13.71
N GLY A 244 1.77 22.08 -14.41
CA GLY A 244 2.07 22.23 -15.84
C GLY A 244 0.93 21.80 -16.77
N PHE A 245 -0.24 21.50 -16.22
CA PHE A 245 -1.41 20.96 -16.92
C PHE A 245 -2.70 21.41 -16.26
N ASP A 246 -3.80 21.32 -17.01
CA ASP A 246 -5.14 21.62 -16.50
C ASP A 246 -5.69 20.46 -15.65
N ALA A 247 -6.27 20.82 -14.51
CA ALA A 247 -6.96 19.89 -13.61
C ALA A 247 -8.05 20.62 -12.82
N VAL A 248 -9.03 19.87 -12.32
CA VAL A 248 -10.03 20.36 -11.38
C VAL A 248 -9.36 20.51 -10.01
N ARG A 249 -9.29 21.73 -9.49
CA ARG A 249 -8.67 22.03 -8.19
C ARG A 249 -9.71 21.98 -7.09
N VAL A 250 -9.42 21.26 -6.00
CA VAL A 250 -10.33 21.11 -4.85
C VAL A 250 -9.71 21.57 -3.54
N ALA A 251 -10.54 22.03 -2.62
CA ALA A 251 -10.19 22.48 -1.28
C ALA A 251 -11.14 21.87 -0.22
N ASP A 252 -10.90 22.21 1.05
CA ASP A 252 -11.72 21.73 2.17
C ASP A 252 -13.21 22.03 1.96
N GLY A 253 -14.06 21.02 2.16
CA GLY A 253 -15.51 21.16 2.09
C GLY A 253 -16.10 21.06 0.68
N ASP A 254 -15.27 20.98 -0.37
CA ASP A 254 -15.75 20.72 -1.72
C ASP A 254 -16.45 19.37 -1.81
N ARG A 255 -17.43 19.28 -2.72
CA ARG A 255 -18.24 18.08 -2.95
C ARG A 255 -18.21 17.69 -4.41
N LEU A 256 -17.97 16.42 -4.66
CA LEU A 256 -17.95 15.82 -5.98
C LEU A 256 -18.98 14.70 -6.06
N THR A 257 -19.33 14.32 -7.29
CA THR A 257 -20.27 13.24 -7.56
C THR A 257 -19.78 12.43 -8.76
N ALA A 258 -19.83 11.11 -8.67
CA ALA A 258 -19.51 10.20 -9.76
C ALA A 258 -20.49 9.02 -9.71
N GLY A 259 -21.42 8.94 -10.67
CA GLY A 259 -22.53 7.98 -10.56
C GLY A 259 -23.39 8.28 -9.33
N GLU A 260 -23.61 7.27 -8.49
CA GLU A 260 -24.31 7.39 -7.21
C GLU A 260 -23.39 7.80 -6.05
N LEU A 261 -22.08 7.81 -6.28
CA LEU A 261 -21.07 8.15 -5.27
C LEU A 261 -21.13 9.63 -4.92
N ARG A 262 -21.17 9.93 -3.62
CA ARG A 262 -21.01 11.27 -3.05
C ARG A 262 -19.65 11.36 -2.39
N ILE A 263 -18.86 12.35 -2.80
CA ILE A 263 -17.48 12.50 -2.34
C ILE A 263 -17.31 13.84 -1.65
N GLN A 264 -16.88 13.81 -0.39
CA GLN A 264 -16.52 15.01 0.37
C GLN A 264 -15.00 15.15 0.44
N VAL A 265 -14.50 16.33 0.09
CA VAL A 265 -13.08 16.69 0.22
C VAL A 265 -12.82 17.24 1.61
N ILE A 266 -11.82 16.68 2.30
CA ILE A 266 -11.44 17.08 3.66
C ILE A 266 -9.96 17.44 3.65
N ALA A 267 -9.63 18.71 3.89
CA ALA A 267 -8.23 19.12 4.02
C ALA A 267 -7.60 18.44 5.23
N THR A 268 -6.46 17.80 4.97
CA THR A 268 -5.69 17.03 5.96
C THR A 268 -4.19 17.35 5.84
N PRO A 269 -3.78 18.64 5.91
CA PRO A 269 -2.39 19.03 5.80
C PRO A 269 -1.54 18.37 6.88
N GLY A 270 -0.32 17.98 6.52
CA GLY A 270 0.56 17.24 7.39
C GLY A 270 1.65 16.55 6.60
N HIS A 271 1.32 15.42 5.97
CA HIS A 271 2.25 14.75 5.06
C HIS A 271 2.78 15.70 3.96
N THR A 272 1.87 16.50 3.39
CA THR A 272 2.18 17.68 2.58
C THR A 272 1.27 18.85 2.99
N ASP A 273 1.60 20.07 2.56
CA ASP A 273 0.78 21.26 2.85
C ASP A 273 -0.61 21.23 2.23
N HIS A 274 -0.72 20.62 1.05
CA HIS A 274 -1.93 20.62 0.22
C HIS A 274 -2.70 19.30 0.33
N HIS A 275 -2.33 18.41 1.25
CA HIS A 275 -2.94 17.09 1.38
C HIS A 275 -4.45 17.19 1.68
N VAL A 276 -5.24 16.37 0.98
CA VAL A 276 -6.67 16.17 1.24
C VAL A 276 -7.00 14.68 1.36
N ALA A 277 -8.06 14.38 2.08
CA ALA A 277 -8.70 13.08 2.12
C ALA A 277 -10.04 13.14 1.38
N TYR A 278 -10.46 12.01 0.80
CA TYR A 278 -11.75 11.87 0.11
C TYR A 278 -12.64 10.91 0.88
N ALA A 279 -13.72 11.42 1.46
CA ALA A 279 -14.72 10.60 2.13
C ALA A 279 -15.85 10.25 1.15
N PHE A 280 -16.16 8.96 1.01
CA PHE A 280 -17.17 8.45 0.09
C PHE A 280 -18.40 7.97 0.84
N ALA A 281 -19.56 8.32 0.29
CA ALA A 281 -20.87 7.88 0.71
C ALA A 281 -21.67 7.39 -0.51
N SER A 282 -22.66 6.54 -0.26
CA SER A 282 -23.70 6.21 -1.23
C SER A 282 -24.73 7.36 -1.30
N ALA A 283 -25.88 7.10 -1.93
CA ALA A 283 -26.94 8.10 -2.08
C ALA A 283 -27.53 8.62 -0.75
N ASP A 284 -27.37 7.88 0.36
CA ASP A 284 -27.80 8.29 1.70
C ASP A 284 -26.98 9.44 2.29
N GLY A 285 -25.80 9.72 1.72
CA GLY A 285 -24.91 10.80 2.12
C GLY A 285 -24.12 10.56 3.40
N VAL A 286 -24.17 9.34 3.97
CA VAL A 286 -23.39 9.00 5.16
C VAL A 286 -22.03 8.45 4.74
N PRO A 287 -20.90 9.09 5.11
CA PRO A 287 -19.58 8.57 4.78
C PRO A 287 -19.35 7.17 5.36
N ARG A 288 -18.94 6.24 4.50
CA ARG A 288 -18.58 4.85 4.89
C ARG A 288 -17.14 4.51 4.60
N LEU A 289 -16.52 5.24 3.67
CA LEU A 289 -15.11 5.09 3.31
C LEU A 289 -14.40 6.43 3.41
N VAL A 290 -13.11 6.40 3.71
CA VAL A 290 -12.24 7.55 3.54
C VAL A 290 -10.89 7.13 2.98
N CYS A 291 -10.53 7.69 1.83
CA CYS A 291 -9.17 7.61 1.30
C CYS A 291 -8.31 8.68 1.97
N THR A 292 -7.37 8.25 2.81
CA THR A 292 -6.62 9.13 3.73
C THR A 292 -5.23 9.49 3.24
N GLY A 293 -4.82 9.01 2.06
CA GLY A 293 -3.54 9.34 1.45
C GLY A 293 -2.36 8.99 2.36
N GLY A 294 -1.45 9.95 2.52
CA GLY A 294 -0.34 9.91 3.48
C GLY A 294 -0.66 10.53 4.84
N SER A 295 -1.88 11.03 5.09
CA SER A 295 -2.18 11.70 6.36
C SER A 295 -2.34 10.71 7.52
N LEU A 296 -3.42 9.92 7.52
CA LEU A 296 -3.69 8.87 8.52
C LEU A 296 -3.37 7.51 7.91
N LEU A 297 -2.48 6.75 8.56
CA LEU A 297 -2.09 5.39 8.18
C LEU A 297 -2.51 4.40 9.28
N TYR A 298 -2.36 3.10 9.06
CA TYR A 298 -2.71 2.09 10.06
C TYR A 298 -1.74 2.09 11.25
N GLY A 299 -2.24 2.51 12.42
CA GLY A 299 -1.46 2.61 13.66
C GLY A 299 -0.37 3.68 13.65
N THR A 300 -0.30 4.52 12.61
CA THR A 300 0.69 5.60 12.47
C THR A 300 0.19 6.73 11.55
N THR A 301 1.07 7.65 11.18
CA THR A 301 0.81 8.74 10.22
C THR A 301 1.95 8.80 9.19
N GLY A 302 1.73 9.48 8.06
CA GLY A 302 2.81 9.70 7.11
C GLY A 302 3.87 10.66 7.67
N ARG A 303 5.09 10.54 7.17
CA ARG A 303 6.19 11.45 7.52
C ARG A 303 5.94 12.88 7.03
N THR A 304 6.66 13.85 7.60
CA THR A 304 6.41 15.29 7.34
C THR A 304 7.60 16.05 6.79
N ASP A 305 8.74 15.40 6.58
CA ASP A 305 10.01 16.01 6.16
C ASP A 305 10.27 15.97 4.64
N LEU A 306 9.34 15.42 3.85
CA LEU A 306 9.48 15.31 2.39
C LEU A 306 9.45 16.66 1.66
N MET A 307 8.89 17.69 2.30
CA MET A 307 8.88 19.08 1.78
C MET A 307 10.05 19.93 2.31
N GLY A 308 11.06 19.29 2.91
CA GLY A 308 12.21 19.97 3.53
C GLY A 308 12.23 19.84 5.05
N ARG A 309 13.43 19.84 5.63
CA ARG A 309 13.63 19.65 7.08
C ARG A 309 13.01 20.78 7.89
N GLU A 310 13.05 22.00 7.36
CA GLU A 310 12.46 23.20 7.93
C GLU A 310 10.93 23.15 7.97
N ARG A 311 10.31 22.33 7.11
CA ARG A 311 8.86 22.14 7.06
C ARG A 311 8.37 21.02 7.97
N ALA A 312 9.25 20.10 8.37
CA ALA A 312 8.89 18.88 9.11
C ALA A 312 8.14 19.15 10.42
N GLU A 313 8.62 20.10 11.23
CA GLU A 313 8.00 20.43 12.52
C GLU A 313 6.63 21.10 12.36
N PRO A 314 6.48 22.16 11.55
CA PRO A 314 5.16 22.76 11.35
C PRO A 314 4.14 21.78 10.77
N LEU A 315 4.60 20.89 9.89
CA LEU A 315 3.76 19.89 9.24
C LEU A 315 3.32 18.77 10.19
N VAL A 316 4.17 18.27 11.09
CA VAL A 316 3.74 17.23 12.05
C VAL A 316 2.65 17.73 12.99
N ARG A 317 2.72 18.99 13.39
CA ARG A 317 1.67 19.63 14.20
C ARG A 317 0.37 19.80 13.43
N ARG A 318 0.44 20.18 12.15
CA ARG A 318 -0.74 20.21 11.27
C ARG A 318 -1.33 18.82 11.11
N GLN A 319 -0.51 17.79 10.92
CA GLN A 319 -0.97 16.41 10.79
C GLN A 319 -1.71 15.93 12.04
N TYR A 320 -1.17 16.23 13.22
CA TYR A 320 -1.83 15.92 14.49
C TYR A 320 -3.27 16.47 14.54
N ARG A 321 -3.44 17.74 14.17
CA ARG A 321 -4.77 18.39 14.16
C ARG A 321 -5.67 17.87 13.04
N SER A 322 -5.11 17.66 11.85
CA SER A 322 -5.80 17.14 10.67
C SER A 322 -6.41 15.77 10.92
N VAL A 323 -5.64 14.84 11.48
CA VAL A 323 -6.09 13.48 11.74
C VAL A 323 -7.15 13.44 12.85
N ARG A 324 -7.03 14.30 13.86
CA ARG A 324 -8.07 14.44 14.90
C ARG A 324 -9.37 15.01 14.35
N ARG A 325 -9.30 16.08 13.57
CA ARG A 325 -10.45 16.65 12.85
C ARG A 325 -11.11 15.61 11.94
N LEU A 326 -10.31 14.83 11.21
CA LEU A 326 -10.83 13.77 10.33
C LEU A 326 -11.70 12.78 11.12
N ALA A 327 -11.24 12.37 12.31
CA ALA A 327 -12.00 11.48 13.18
C ALA A 327 -13.21 12.15 13.84
N GLU A 328 -13.24 13.47 14.00
CA GLU A 328 -14.42 14.20 14.49
C GLU A 328 -15.52 14.31 13.42
N LEU A 329 -15.13 14.38 12.15
CA LEU A 329 -16.05 14.54 11.01
C LEU A 329 -16.68 13.23 10.54
N LEU A 330 -16.04 12.09 10.83
CA LEU A 330 -16.40 10.80 10.24
C LEU A 330 -16.89 9.81 11.31
N PRO A 331 -17.94 9.02 11.01
CA PRO A 331 -18.37 7.92 11.87
C PRO A 331 -17.25 6.92 12.20
N ASP A 332 -17.29 6.32 13.39
CA ASP A 332 -16.27 5.38 13.87
C ASP A 332 -16.15 4.11 13.01
N ASP A 333 -17.23 3.72 12.33
CA ASP A 333 -17.28 2.60 11.40
C ASP A 333 -16.74 2.94 10.00
N THR A 334 -16.40 4.20 9.71
CA THR A 334 -15.82 4.60 8.42
C THR A 334 -14.49 3.87 8.18
N VAL A 335 -14.42 3.12 7.07
CA VAL A 335 -13.21 2.38 6.68
C VAL A 335 -12.11 3.34 6.23
N VAL A 336 -10.91 3.13 6.74
CA VAL A 336 -9.72 3.94 6.42
C VAL A 336 -8.93 3.27 5.31
N LEU A 337 -8.67 4.02 4.22
CA LEU A 337 -7.96 3.57 3.03
C LEU A 337 -6.73 4.47 2.79
N PRO A 338 -5.57 4.17 3.41
CA PRO A 338 -4.35 4.94 3.21
C PRO A 338 -3.65 4.54 1.91
N THR A 339 -2.95 5.49 1.30
CA THR A 339 -2.13 5.21 0.10
C THR A 339 -0.84 4.50 0.49
N HIS A 340 -0.29 4.77 1.67
CA HIS A 340 1.00 4.24 2.11
C HIS A 340 0.89 3.42 3.41
N GLY A 341 2.03 2.94 3.91
CA GLY A 341 2.16 2.24 5.19
C GLY A 341 2.54 0.77 5.08
N PHE A 342 2.53 0.17 3.88
CA PHE A 342 2.72 -1.26 3.67
C PHE A 342 4.18 -1.64 3.43
N GLY A 343 5.09 -1.06 4.24
CA GLY A 343 6.54 -1.08 4.02
C GLY A 343 7.09 0.15 3.28
N SER A 344 6.22 1.12 2.95
CA SER A 344 6.61 2.39 2.32
C SER A 344 7.43 3.28 3.26
N PHE A 345 8.44 3.95 2.69
CA PHE A 345 9.25 4.96 3.40
C PHE A 345 8.49 6.26 3.66
N CYS A 346 7.24 6.39 3.19
CA CYS A 346 6.35 7.51 3.49
C CYS A 346 5.68 7.42 4.87
N ALA A 347 5.77 6.28 5.57
CA ALA A 347 5.28 6.15 6.93
C ALA A 347 6.28 6.74 7.95
N ALA A 348 5.79 7.41 8.99
CA ALA A 348 6.67 7.95 10.03
C ALA A 348 7.23 6.88 10.97
N THR A 349 6.49 5.80 11.15
CA THR A 349 6.91 4.58 11.87
C THR A 349 6.40 3.36 11.12
N THR A 350 6.94 2.17 11.42
CA THR A 350 6.44 0.93 10.83
C THR A 350 4.95 0.76 11.15
N ALA A 351 4.09 0.83 10.13
CA ALA A 351 2.69 0.46 10.29
C ALA A 351 2.61 -1.03 10.65
N GLY A 352 1.70 -1.38 11.56
CA GLY A 352 1.52 -2.78 11.96
C GLY A 352 1.07 -3.66 10.79
N ALA A 353 1.07 -4.98 10.98
CA ALA A 353 0.59 -5.97 10.01
C ALA A 353 -0.91 -5.87 9.66
N ALA A 354 -1.60 -4.85 10.17
CA ALA A 354 -3.01 -4.59 9.90
C ALA A 354 -3.20 -4.31 8.41
N GLN A 355 -4.05 -5.10 7.77
CA GLN A 355 -4.37 -4.94 6.36
C GLN A 355 -5.57 -4.02 6.13
N ARG A 356 -6.29 -3.68 7.21
CA ARG A 356 -7.57 -2.95 7.24
C ARG A 356 -7.72 -2.20 8.57
N SER A 357 -8.45 -1.08 8.58
CA SER A 357 -8.80 -0.32 9.79
C SER A 357 -10.03 0.57 9.59
N THR A 358 -10.54 1.14 10.68
CA THR A 358 -11.61 2.14 10.70
C THR A 358 -11.20 3.36 11.51
N ILE A 359 -11.95 4.46 11.40
CA ILE A 359 -11.74 5.67 12.21
C ILE A 359 -11.76 5.35 13.71
N GLY A 360 -12.73 4.56 14.17
CA GLY A 360 -12.85 4.16 15.57
C GLY A 360 -11.68 3.29 16.05
N ARG A 361 -11.17 2.41 15.19
CA ARG A 361 -9.98 1.60 15.50
C ARG A 361 -8.72 2.46 15.59
N GLU A 362 -8.49 3.34 14.61
CA GLU A 362 -7.35 4.25 14.66
C GLU A 362 -7.41 5.17 15.88
N ARG A 363 -8.61 5.65 16.27
CA ARG A 363 -8.78 6.44 17.50
C ARG A 363 -8.34 5.71 18.76
N SER A 364 -8.50 4.38 18.82
CA SER A 364 -8.13 3.59 20.00
C SER A 364 -6.64 3.20 20.04
N VAL A 365 -5.99 3.01 18.88
CA VAL A 365 -4.61 2.48 18.83
C VAL A 365 -3.55 3.47 18.36
N ASN A 366 -3.89 4.46 17.54
CA ASN A 366 -2.90 5.28 16.85
C ASN A 366 -2.34 6.38 17.77
N PRO A 367 -1.00 6.53 17.88
CA PRO A 367 -0.36 7.49 18.78
C PRO A 367 -0.88 8.93 18.65
N VAL A 368 -1.28 9.36 17.44
CA VAL A 368 -1.84 10.69 17.17
C VAL A 368 -3.10 11.00 17.99
N PHE A 369 -3.87 9.98 18.39
CA PHE A 369 -5.03 10.13 19.26
C PHE A 369 -4.72 9.96 20.75
N ARG A 370 -3.65 9.22 21.05
CA ARG A 370 -3.29 8.73 22.40
C ARG A 370 -2.27 9.61 23.13
N GLN A 371 -1.56 10.46 22.40
CA GLN A 371 -0.48 11.30 22.92
C GLN A 371 -0.87 12.79 22.83
N SER A 372 -0.19 13.64 23.61
CA SER A 372 -0.24 15.08 23.40
C SER A 372 0.48 15.47 22.11
N GLU A 373 0.15 16.65 21.57
CA GLU A 373 0.73 17.15 20.31
C GLU A 373 2.28 17.18 20.36
N ASP A 374 2.87 17.63 21.47
CA ASP A 374 4.33 17.71 21.61
C ASP A 374 5.02 16.33 21.69
N VAL A 375 4.43 15.38 22.41
CA VAL A 375 4.98 14.02 22.52
C VAL A 375 4.89 13.32 21.16
N PHE A 376 3.75 13.46 20.48
CA PHE A 376 3.56 12.92 19.13
C PHE A 376 4.55 13.53 18.13
N ALA A 377 4.70 14.86 18.12
CA ALA A 377 5.61 15.55 17.23
C ALA A 377 7.08 15.13 17.48
N GLY A 378 7.51 15.11 18.74
CA GLY A 378 8.88 14.71 19.11
C GLY A 378 9.17 13.25 18.75
N GLY A 379 8.24 12.33 19.01
CA GLY A 379 8.39 10.91 18.68
C GLY A 379 8.40 10.66 17.17
N THR A 380 7.53 11.34 16.42
CA THR A 380 7.46 11.22 14.96
C THR A 380 8.74 11.71 14.31
N LEU A 381 9.23 12.89 14.68
CA LEU A 381 10.41 13.50 14.07
C LEU A 381 11.72 12.77 14.44
N SER A 382 11.83 12.25 15.66
CA SER A 382 13.00 11.46 16.07
C SER A 382 13.01 10.05 15.46
N GLY A 383 11.84 9.55 15.03
CA GLY A 383 11.68 8.26 14.40
C GLY A 383 11.85 8.24 12.87
N LEU A 384 12.22 9.33 12.21
CA LEU A 384 12.34 9.38 10.76
C LEU A 384 13.64 8.73 10.26
N ASP A 385 13.49 7.67 9.47
CA ASP A 385 14.60 7.04 8.74
C ASP A 385 14.84 7.74 7.38
N PRO A 386 16.06 7.61 6.81
CA PRO A 386 16.36 8.03 5.45
C PRO A 386 15.39 7.43 4.43
N TYR A 387 15.14 8.15 3.34
CA TYR A 387 14.30 7.72 2.21
C TYR A 387 15.05 7.81 0.88
N PRO A 388 14.62 7.06 -0.15
CA PRO A 388 15.33 7.00 -1.43
C PRO A 388 15.58 8.37 -2.06
N ALA A 389 16.77 8.55 -2.65
CA ALA A 389 17.19 9.82 -3.25
C ALA A 389 16.24 10.31 -4.37
N TYR A 390 15.62 9.39 -5.11
CA TYR A 390 14.70 9.71 -6.20
C TYR A 390 13.44 10.44 -5.72
N TYR A 391 13.08 10.39 -4.44
CA TYR A 391 11.86 11.04 -3.92
C TYR A 391 11.85 12.55 -4.22
N ARG A 392 13.04 13.17 -4.20
CA ARG A 392 13.20 14.60 -4.52
C ARG A 392 12.83 14.96 -5.97
N ARG A 393 12.74 13.97 -6.85
CA ARG A 393 12.41 14.12 -8.28
C ARG A 393 10.91 13.96 -8.53
N MET A 394 10.19 13.23 -7.69
CA MET A 394 8.80 12.84 -7.93
C MET A 394 7.85 14.03 -7.91
N ALA A 395 7.87 14.86 -6.86
CA ALA A 395 6.97 16.01 -6.77
C ALA A 395 7.14 17.01 -7.94
N PRO A 396 8.37 17.38 -8.37
CA PRO A 396 8.56 18.16 -9.60
C PRO A 396 8.01 17.49 -10.85
N ILE A 397 8.25 16.19 -11.07
CA ILE A 397 7.74 15.43 -12.22
C ILE A 397 6.21 15.41 -12.22
N ASN A 398 5.61 15.08 -11.07
CA ASN A 398 4.16 15.00 -10.89
C ASN A 398 3.48 16.36 -11.08
N SER A 399 4.11 17.45 -10.64
CA SER A 399 3.58 18.82 -10.83
C SER A 399 3.72 19.30 -12.27
N ALA A 400 4.79 18.91 -12.98
CA ALA A 400 4.98 19.26 -14.39
C ALA A 400 3.99 18.55 -15.31
N GLY A 401 3.50 17.38 -14.91
CA GLY A 401 2.66 16.52 -15.75
C GLY A 401 3.53 15.48 -16.46
N PRO A 402 3.64 14.26 -15.91
CA PRO A 402 4.45 13.20 -16.50
C PRO A 402 4.03 12.92 -17.95
N PRO A 403 4.98 12.60 -18.85
CA PRO A 403 4.62 12.25 -20.21
C PRO A 403 3.81 10.95 -20.24
N PRO A 404 2.81 10.82 -21.14
CA PRO A 404 2.02 9.61 -21.31
C PRO A 404 2.90 8.38 -21.55
N LEU A 405 2.54 7.23 -21.00
CA LEU A 405 3.35 6.00 -21.17
C LEU A 405 3.57 5.64 -22.64
N ALA A 406 2.54 5.84 -23.48
CA ALA A 406 2.59 5.57 -24.91
C ALA A 406 3.60 6.46 -25.67
N SER A 407 4.08 7.55 -25.06
CA SER A 407 5.08 8.44 -25.66
C SER A 407 6.53 8.07 -25.34
N LEU A 408 6.74 7.09 -24.45
CA LEU A 408 8.08 6.67 -24.03
C LEU A 408 8.74 5.79 -25.10
N ALA A 409 10.03 6.02 -25.33
CA ALA A 409 10.82 5.20 -26.25
C ALA A 409 10.96 3.77 -25.72
N ALA A 410 10.79 2.79 -26.61
CA ALA A 410 11.10 1.40 -26.28
C ALA A 410 12.62 1.25 -26.08
N PRO A 411 13.06 0.49 -25.06
CA PRO A 411 14.48 0.20 -24.92
C PRO A 411 14.96 -0.66 -26.09
N ARG A 412 16.18 -0.41 -26.53
CA ARG A 412 16.82 -1.20 -27.58
C ARG A 412 17.53 -2.42 -26.98
N PRO A 413 17.57 -3.56 -27.69
CA PRO A 413 18.46 -4.66 -27.35
C PRO A 413 19.93 -4.21 -27.35
N ALA A 414 20.73 -4.72 -26.42
CA ALA A 414 22.19 -4.64 -26.44
C ALA A 414 22.79 -5.97 -26.86
N GLU A 415 23.82 -5.90 -27.72
CA GLU A 415 24.65 -7.04 -28.08
C GLU A 415 25.70 -7.32 -26.98
N PRO A 416 26.25 -8.54 -26.87
CA PRO A 416 27.20 -8.89 -25.82
C PRO A 416 28.43 -7.98 -25.74
N ALA A 417 29.01 -7.61 -26.89
CA ALA A 417 30.14 -6.68 -26.93
C ALA A 417 29.80 -5.30 -26.34
N GLU A 418 28.59 -4.81 -26.61
CA GLU A 418 28.11 -3.54 -26.06
C GLU A 418 27.94 -3.60 -24.55
N LEU A 419 27.49 -4.74 -24.00
CA LEU A 419 27.38 -4.91 -22.55
C LEU A 419 28.75 -4.77 -21.88
N VAL A 420 29.81 -5.30 -22.49
CA VAL A 420 31.19 -5.15 -21.99
C VAL A 420 31.61 -3.68 -21.99
N ASP A 421 31.39 -3.00 -23.11
CA ASP A 421 31.79 -1.59 -23.26
C ASP A 421 31.08 -0.69 -22.25
N ARG A 422 29.78 -0.92 -22.00
CA ARG A 422 29.00 -0.17 -21.00
C ARG A 422 29.50 -0.39 -19.58
N ILE A 423 29.79 -1.64 -19.20
CA ILE A 423 30.37 -1.96 -17.89
C ILE A 423 31.73 -1.28 -17.73
N ALA A 424 32.59 -1.36 -18.75
CA ALA A 424 33.91 -0.72 -18.74
C ALA A 424 33.82 0.81 -18.65
N ALA A 425 32.77 1.41 -19.21
CA ALA A 425 32.48 2.85 -19.09
C ALA A 425 31.90 3.25 -17.71
N GLY A 426 31.68 2.29 -16.80
CA GLY A 426 31.08 2.53 -15.49
C GLY A 426 29.58 2.80 -15.53
N GLU A 427 28.90 2.41 -16.61
CA GLU A 427 27.43 2.49 -16.68
C GLU A 427 26.77 1.44 -15.78
N TRP A 428 25.53 1.73 -15.36
CA TRP A 428 24.77 0.79 -14.56
C TRP A 428 24.19 -0.33 -15.44
N VAL A 429 24.74 -1.53 -15.29
CA VAL A 429 24.17 -2.75 -15.88
C VAL A 429 23.59 -3.60 -14.76
N VAL A 430 22.26 -3.63 -14.68
CA VAL A 430 21.51 -4.30 -13.61
C VAL A 430 20.94 -5.62 -14.14
N ASP A 431 21.37 -6.72 -13.54
CA ASP A 431 20.82 -8.05 -13.76
C ASP A 431 19.66 -8.29 -12.79
N VAL A 432 18.44 -8.43 -13.34
CA VAL A 432 17.22 -8.56 -12.55
C VAL A 432 16.81 -10.01 -12.28
N ARG A 433 17.67 -10.98 -12.62
CA ARG A 433 17.43 -12.40 -12.35
C ARG A 433 17.38 -12.69 -10.84
N PRO A 434 16.75 -13.82 -10.44
CA PRO A 434 16.81 -14.29 -9.07
C PRO A 434 18.24 -14.38 -8.55
N ARG A 435 18.47 -13.92 -7.32
CA ARG A 435 19.82 -13.94 -6.71
C ARG A 435 20.44 -15.35 -6.65
N ALA A 436 19.60 -16.37 -6.61
CA ALA A 436 19.99 -17.77 -6.64
C ALA A 436 20.62 -18.19 -7.98
N ASP A 437 20.21 -17.57 -9.08
CA ASP A 437 20.70 -17.83 -10.44
C ASP A 437 21.86 -16.89 -10.80
N TYR A 438 21.91 -15.71 -10.17
CA TYR A 438 22.96 -14.71 -10.37
C TYR A 438 24.29 -15.10 -9.70
N ALA A 439 24.26 -15.40 -8.41
CA ALA A 439 25.48 -15.65 -7.62
C ALA A 439 26.41 -16.75 -8.22
N PRO A 440 25.91 -17.92 -8.65
CA PRO A 440 26.78 -18.96 -9.20
C PRO A 440 27.32 -18.62 -10.59
N VAL A 441 26.66 -17.74 -11.35
CA VAL A 441 27.08 -17.36 -12.70
C VAL A 441 26.45 -16.03 -13.17
N HIS A 442 27.30 -15.04 -13.43
CA HIS A 442 26.88 -13.72 -13.93
C HIS A 442 27.97 -13.05 -14.77
N LEU A 443 27.60 -11.95 -15.43
CA LEU A 443 28.54 -11.11 -16.15
C LEU A 443 29.36 -10.28 -15.14
N PRO A 444 30.71 -10.30 -15.19
CA PRO A 444 31.51 -9.50 -14.26
C PRO A 444 31.19 -8.00 -14.38
N GLY A 445 31.11 -7.30 -13.25
CA GLY A 445 30.83 -5.86 -13.19
C GLY A 445 29.34 -5.47 -13.20
N THR A 446 28.42 -6.43 -13.33
CA THR A 446 26.99 -6.16 -13.17
C THR A 446 26.56 -6.10 -11.71
N VAL A 447 25.41 -5.46 -11.46
CA VAL A 447 24.77 -5.41 -10.13
C VAL A 447 23.47 -6.22 -10.19
N ASN A 448 23.24 -7.08 -9.19
CA ASN A 448 22.02 -7.87 -9.11
C ASN A 448 20.96 -7.17 -8.27
N ILE A 449 19.78 -6.95 -8.84
CA ILE A 449 18.58 -6.55 -8.10
C ILE A 449 17.42 -7.39 -8.60
N ASP A 450 17.13 -8.47 -7.87
CA ASP A 450 16.11 -9.46 -8.19
C ASP A 450 14.71 -8.82 -8.34
N VAL A 451 14.11 -9.00 -9.53
CA VAL A 451 12.79 -8.44 -9.90
C VAL A 451 11.64 -8.96 -9.04
N SER A 452 11.81 -10.12 -8.39
CA SER A 452 10.79 -10.68 -7.50
C SER A 452 10.69 -9.97 -6.14
N GLY A 453 11.68 -9.14 -5.81
CA GLY A 453 11.65 -8.28 -4.63
C GLY A 453 11.39 -6.80 -4.95
N PRO A 454 11.69 -5.89 -4.02
CA PRO A 454 11.43 -4.46 -4.17
C PRO A 454 12.49 -3.77 -5.06
N LEU A 455 12.52 -4.12 -6.34
CA LEU A 455 13.46 -3.61 -7.34
C LEU A 455 13.48 -2.08 -7.40
N ALA A 456 12.31 -1.44 -7.59
CA ALA A 456 12.20 0.02 -7.71
C ALA A 456 12.80 0.73 -6.49
N THR A 457 12.51 0.23 -5.29
CA THR A 457 13.03 0.78 -4.03
C THR A 457 14.55 0.83 -4.04
N TYR A 458 15.23 -0.31 -4.23
CA TYR A 458 16.69 -0.34 -4.12
C TYR A 458 17.40 0.24 -5.33
N LEU A 459 16.84 0.12 -6.52
CA LEU A 459 17.38 0.81 -7.69
C LEU A 459 17.30 2.33 -7.50
N GLY A 460 16.18 2.85 -7.00
CA GLY A 460 16.01 4.28 -6.70
C GLY A 460 16.89 4.79 -5.54
N TRP A 461 17.45 3.90 -4.71
CA TRP A 461 18.47 4.23 -3.73
C TRP A 461 19.88 4.32 -4.34
N LEU A 462 20.20 3.39 -5.24
CA LEU A 462 21.58 3.12 -5.67
C LEU A 462 21.96 3.81 -6.98
N VAL A 463 21.03 3.85 -7.94
CA VAL A 463 21.28 4.34 -9.28
C VAL A 463 20.94 5.83 -9.34
N PRO A 464 21.88 6.71 -9.71
CA PRO A 464 21.56 8.11 -9.92
C PRO A 464 20.48 8.27 -11.01
N PHE A 465 19.52 9.14 -10.78
CA PHE A 465 18.25 9.21 -11.55
C PHE A 465 18.42 9.35 -13.08
N ASP A 466 19.46 10.07 -13.53
CA ASP A 466 19.70 10.34 -14.95
C ASP A 466 20.82 9.48 -15.55
N SER A 467 21.34 8.50 -14.80
CA SER A 467 22.42 7.62 -15.29
C SER A 467 21.94 6.66 -16.39
N PRO A 468 22.78 6.36 -17.39
CA PRO A 468 22.50 5.28 -18.33
C PRO A 468 22.29 3.96 -17.59
N LEU A 469 21.12 3.36 -17.80
CA LEU A 469 20.71 2.11 -17.16
C LEU A 469 20.46 1.04 -18.23
N THR A 470 21.14 -0.10 -18.09
CA THR A 470 20.92 -1.30 -18.89
C THR A 470 20.32 -2.39 -18.01
N LEU A 471 19.28 -3.09 -18.50
CA LEU A 471 18.66 -4.21 -17.78
C LEU A 471 18.97 -5.55 -18.45
N LEU A 472 19.42 -6.52 -17.66
CA LEU A 472 19.56 -7.92 -18.08
C LEU A 472 18.46 -8.74 -17.40
N ALA A 473 17.72 -9.54 -18.17
CA ALA A 473 16.62 -10.35 -17.65
C ALA A 473 16.64 -11.78 -18.20
N ALA A 474 16.17 -12.75 -17.42
CA ALA A 474 16.07 -14.14 -17.86
C ALA A 474 15.16 -14.31 -19.09
N ASP A 475 14.04 -13.59 -19.08
CA ASP A 475 13.03 -13.64 -20.12
C ASP A 475 12.35 -12.27 -20.30
N ARG A 476 11.47 -12.19 -21.31
CA ARG A 476 10.76 -10.95 -21.64
C ARG A 476 9.77 -10.52 -20.55
N ARG A 477 9.17 -11.46 -19.83
CA ARG A 477 8.20 -11.16 -18.75
C ARG A 477 8.91 -10.53 -17.55
N ALA A 478 10.06 -11.05 -17.17
CA ALA A 478 10.91 -10.47 -16.13
C ALA A 478 11.36 -9.05 -16.53
N LEU A 479 11.74 -8.86 -17.80
CA LEU A 479 12.10 -7.54 -18.32
C LEU A 479 10.92 -6.55 -18.25
N GLU A 480 9.73 -6.96 -18.70
CA GLU A 480 8.52 -6.12 -18.66
C GLU A 480 8.12 -5.78 -17.21
N THR A 481 8.22 -6.75 -16.31
CA THR A 481 7.99 -6.52 -14.88
C THR A 481 8.97 -5.49 -14.32
N ALA A 482 10.27 -5.65 -14.58
CA ALA A 482 11.30 -4.71 -14.14
C ALA A 482 11.08 -3.31 -14.72
N ARG A 483 10.73 -3.20 -16.00
CA ARG A 483 10.41 -1.90 -16.62
C ARG A 483 9.21 -1.23 -15.96
N ASN A 484 8.15 -1.97 -15.66
CA ASN A 484 6.97 -1.40 -15.01
C ASN A 484 7.30 -0.89 -13.60
N GLU A 485 8.12 -1.62 -12.83
CA GLU A 485 8.65 -1.15 -11.54
C GLU A 485 9.40 0.20 -11.68
N LEU A 486 10.24 0.34 -12.70
CA LEU A 486 11.02 1.55 -12.96
C LEU A 486 10.17 2.74 -13.41
N LEU A 487 9.15 2.50 -14.23
CA LEU A 487 8.23 3.54 -14.69
C LEU A 487 7.47 4.19 -13.52
N ARG A 488 7.16 3.41 -12.48
CA ARG A 488 6.52 3.93 -11.26
C ARG A 488 7.38 4.95 -10.53
N ILE A 489 8.70 4.86 -10.62
CA ILE A 489 9.63 5.79 -9.95
C ILE A 489 10.30 6.77 -10.91
N GLY A 490 9.78 6.90 -12.14
CA GLY A 490 10.21 7.92 -13.10
C GLY A 490 11.50 7.61 -13.87
N PHE A 491 12.00 6.38 -13.82
CA PHE A 491 13.08 5.92 -14.68
C PHE A 491 12.52 5.59 -16.09
N ASP A 492 12.21 6.65 -16.83
CA ASP A 492 11.53 6.57 -18.14
C ASP A 492 12.44 6.06 -19.26
N ARG A 493 13.77 6.13 -19.06
CA ARG A 493 14.77 5.80 -20.07
C ARG A 493 15.65 4.66 -19.58
N VAL A 494 15.33 3.45 -20.03
CA VAL A 494 16.25 2.31 -20.03
C VAL A 494 17.07 2.37 -21.31
N ALA A 495 18.38 2.60 -21.19
CA ALA A 495 19.29 2.86 -22.31
C ALA A 495 19.46 1.65 -23.22
N ALA A 496 19.49 0.46 -22.64
CA ALA A 496 19.49 -0.80 -23.38
C ALA A 496 18.97 -1.96 -22.53
N THR A 497 18.66 -3.09 -23.17
CA THR A 497 18.20 -4.31 -22.49
C THR A 497 18.82 -5.54 -23.12
N ALA A 498 19.02 -6.61 -22.36
CA ALA A 498 19.30 -7.93 -22.91
C ALA A 498 18.43 -8.98 -22.22
N VAL A 499 17.94 -9.95 -23.00
CA VAL A 499 17.15 -11.07 -22.51
C VAL A 499 17.90 -12.36 -22.82
N GLY A 500 17.93 -13.29 -21.87
CA GLY A 500 18.62 -14.57 -22.03
C GLY A 500 19.35 -15.00 -20.76
N ASN A 501 20.55 -15.53 -20.93
CA ASN A 501 21.34 -16.08 -19.85
C ASN A 501 22.80 -15.56 -19.91
N PRO A 502 23.59 -15.74 -18.83
CA PRO A 502 24.95 -15.21 -18.78
C PRO A 502 25.86 -15.67 -19.91
N LEU A 503 25.73 -16.90 -20.41
CA LEU A 503 26.55 -17.39 -21.52
C LEU A 503 26.27 -16.62 -22.81
N ALA A 504 25.00 -16.22 -23.03
CA ALA A 504 24.62 -15.42 -24.19
C ALA A 504 25.10 -13.97 -24.09
N TRP A 505 25.39 -13.47 -22.89
CA TRP A 505 25.86 -12.10 -22.65
C TRP A 505 27.38 -12.00 -22.47
N ALA A 506 28.07 -13.14 -22.32
CA ALA A 506 29.48 -13.19 -21.98
C ALA A 506 30.34 -12.57 -23.09
N GLY A 507 31.25 -11.69 -22.67
CA GLY A 507 32.34 -11.19 -23.50
C GLY A 507 33.66 -11.94 -23.25
N PRO A 508 34.77 -11.42 -23.78
CA PRO A 508 36.11 -12.03 -23.63
C PRO A 508 36.56 -12.23 -22.18
N GLN A 509 36.04 -11.42 -21.24
CA GLN A 509 36.31 -11.52 -19.80
C GLN A 509 35.67 -12.75 -19.13
N GLY A 510 34.82 -13.49 -19.84
CA GLY A 510 34.13 -14.65 -19.30
C GLY A 510 33.06 -14.30 -18.28
N LEU A 511 32.87 -15.18 -17.31
CA LEU A 511 31.81 -15.13 -16.30
C LEU A 511 32.41 -15.07 -14.90
N ALA A 512 31.67 -14.45 -13.98
CA ALA A 512 32.01 -14.38 -12.56
C ALA A 512 31.00 -15.19 -11.72
N SER A 513 31.42 -15.49 -10.49
CA SER A 513 30.62 -16.19 -9.49
C SER A 513 31.08 -15.82 -8.09
N TYR A 514 30.19 -15.89 -7.11
CA TYR A 514 30.55 -15.86 -5.69
C TYR A 514 29.73 -16.86 -4.87
N PRO A 515 30.26 -17.39 -3.75
CA PRO A 515 29.55 -18.37 -2.94
C PRO A 515 28.30 -17.78 -2.27
N ARG A 516 27.28 -18.64 -2.13
CA ARG A 516 26.14 -18.44 -1.24
C ARG A 516 26.31 -19.34 -0.03
N SER A 517 25.97 -18.83 1.14
CA SER A 517 26.12 -19.48 2.43
C SER A 517 25.01 -19.06 3.39
N ASP A 518 25.03 -19.60 4.60
CA ASP A 518 24.13 -19.28 5.71
C ASP A 518 24.89 -18.88 6.98
N PHE A 519 24.15 -18.50 8.03
CA PHE A 519 24.76 -18.14 9.33
C PHE A 519 25.38 -19.33 10.06
N ALA A 520 24.84 -20.54 9.87
CA ALA A 520 25.40 -21.75 10.47
C ALA A 520 26.83 -22.02 9.97
N THR A 521 27.04 -21.87 8.66
CA THR A 521 28.35 -22.00 8.03
C THR A 521 29.28 -20.87 8.44
N LEU A 522 28.78 -19.63 8.53
CA LEU A 522 29.59 -18.50 9.04
C LEU A 522 30.14 -18.81 10.44
N ALA A 523 29.31 -19.37 11.34
CA ALA A 523 29.71 -19.72 12.70
C ALA A 523 30.84 -20.77 12.74
N VAL A 524 30.89 -21.67 11.75
CA VAL A 524 31.96 -22.67 11.59
C VAL A 524 33.22 -22.06 10.95
N VAL A 525 33.08 -21.20 9.94
CA VAL A 525 34.20 -20.65 9.17
C VAL A 525 34.96 -19.59 9.94
N ARG A 526 34.25 -18.72 10.67
CA ARG A 526 34.82 -17.53 11.31
C ARG A 526 35.92 -17.82 12.34
N PRO A 527 35.88 -18.91 13.13
CA PRO A 527 37.00 -19.31 14.00
C PRO A 527 38.21 -19.90 13.24
N LEU A 528 38.01 -20.38 12.01
CA LEU A 528 39.02 -21.14 11.25
C LEU A 528 39.89 -20.26 10.34
N ARG A 529 39.39 -19.09 9.91
CA ARG A 529 40.13 -18.16 9.05
C ARG A 529 39.59 -16.72 9.18
N PRO A 530 40.42 -15.69 8.89
CA PRO A 530 39.98 -14.30 8.95
C PRO A 530 38.91 -14.01 7.89
N VAL A 531 37.78 -13.49 8.32
CA VAL A 531 36.67 -13.00 7.49
C VAL A 531 36.17 -11.67 8.05
N THR A 532 35.61 -10.82 7.19
CA THR A 532 34.92 -9.60 7.63
C THR A 532 33.42 -9.77 7.45
N VAL A 533 32.67 -9.74 8.56
CA VAL A 533 31.21 -9.77 8.50
C VAL A 533 30.71 -8.34 8.21
N LEU A 534 29.91 -8.18 7.16
CA LEU A 534 29.33 -6.90 6.76
C LEU A 534 27.81 -6.95 6.91
N ASP A 535 27.27 -6.13 7.81
CA ASP A 535 25.84 -5.93 7.98
C ASP A 535 25.39 -4.71 7.15
N VAL A 536 24.49 -4.93 6.18
CA VAL A 536 23.97 -3.88 5.29
C VAL A 536 22.54 -3.43 5.62
N ARG A 537 22.04 -3.76 6.83
CA ARG A 537 20.74 -3.29 7.32
C ARG A 537 20.73 -1.79 7.64
N GLY A 538 19.54 -1.21 7.81
CA GLY A 538 19.41 0.19 8.23
C GLY A 538 19.79 0.41 9.70
N GLY A 539 19.97 1.67 10.11
CA GLY A 539 20.40 2.03 11.46
C GLY A 539 19.48 1.53 12.57
N ARG A 540 18.16 1.56 12.37
CA ARG A 540 17.19 1.03 13.35
C ARG A 540 17.34 -0.48 13.57
N GLU A 541 17.50 -1.23 12.49
CA GLU A 541 17.69 -2.69 12.56
C GLU A 541 19.02 -3.04 13.24
N TRP A 542 20.07 -2.29 12.95
CA TRP A 542 21.36 -2.40 13.62
C TRP A 542 21.25 -2.14 15.13
N GLY A 543 20.63 -1.03 15.52
CA GLY A 543 20.44 -0.66 16.93
C GLY A 543 19.60 -1.65 17.72
N SER A 544 18.66 -2.35 17.07
CA SER A 544 17.84 -3.40 17.70
C SER A 544 18.62 -4.68 18.04
N GLY A 545 19.80 -4.87 17.46
CA GLY A 545 20.65 -6.04 17.71
C GLY A 545 21.44 -6.44 16.46
N HIS A 546 22.74 -6.71 16.66
CA HIS A 546 23.67 -7.12 15.61
C HIS A 546 24.73 -8.10 16.12
N LEU A 547 25.51 -8.67 15.19
CA LEU A 547 26.67 -9.49 15.50
C LEU A 547 27.82 -8.59 15.98
N SER A 548 28.42 -8.92 17.12
CA SER A 548 29.33 -8.02 17.88
C SER A 548 30.61 -7.58 17.15
N ASP A 549 31.00 -8.28 16.11
CA ASP A 549 32.19 -8.00 15.30
C ASP A 549 31.86 -7.59 13.87
N ALA A 550 30.57 -7.48 13.53
CA ALA A 550 30.16 -7.07 12.20
C ALA A 550 30.50 -5.60 11.99
N ARG A 551 30.96 -5.29 10.79
CA ARG A 551 31.04 -3.92 10.30
C ARG A 551 29.67 -3.51 9.77
N HIS A 552 29.15 -2.37 10.22
CA HIS A 552 27.89 -1.82 9.73
C HIS A 552 28.13 -0.82 8.60
N ILE A 553 27.57 -1.09 7.42
CA ILE A 553 27.49 -0.13 6.32
C ILE A 553 26.12 -0.34 5.66
N PRO A 554 25.11 0.50 5.91
CA PRO A 554 23.82 0.40 5.25
C PRO A 554 23.95 0.33 3.72
N LEU A 555 23.14 -0.51 3.07
CA LEU A 555 23.21 -0.69 1.61
C LEU A 555 23.26 0.63 0.81
N PRO A 556 22.45 1.67 1.11
CA PRO A 556 22.52 2.94 0.38
C PRO A 556 23.87 3.67 0.47
N GLU A 557 24.64 3.44 1.53
CA GLU A 557 25.94 4.08 1.78
C GLU A 557 27.10 3.27 1.18
N LEU A 558 26.86 1.99 0.88
CA LEU A 558 27.88 1.05 0.46
C LEU A 558 28.63 1.51 -0.80
N SER A 559 27.91 1.98 -1.82
CA SER A 559 28.52 2.46 -3.09
C SER A 559 29.59 3.54 -2.86
N GLY A 560 29.39 4.42 -1.88
CA GLY A 560 30.37 5.46 -1.52
C GLY A 560 31.54 4.96 -0.68
N ALA A 561 31.37 3.84 0.02
CA ALA A 561 32.37 3.27 0.93
C ALA A 561 33.26 2.20 0.26
N ILE A 562 32.79 1.52 -0.79
CA ILE A 562 33.44 0.35 -1.41
C ILE A 562 34.92 0.57 -1.74
N ALA A 563 35.27 1.72 -2.32
CA ALA A 563 36.65 2.01 -2.73
C ALA A 563 37.62 2.14 -1.54
N SER A 564 37.10 2.39 -0.33
CA SER A 564 37.89 2.51 0.91
C SER A 564 37.95 1.21 1.73
N LEU A 565 37.26 0.16 1.28
CA LEU A 565 37.23 -1.11 1.99
C LEU A 565 38.58 -1.82 1.86
N PRO A 566 39.12 -2.40 2.95
CA PRO A 566 40.36 -3.18 2.88
C PRO A 566 40.19 -4.44 2.02
N ASP A 567 41.29 -4.96 1.47
CA ASP A 567 41.29 -6.26 0.80
C ASP A 567 41.07 -7.38 1.82
N ALA A 568 39.87 -7.95 1.81
CA ALA A 568 39.42 -8.99 2.73
C ALA A 568 38.37 -9.88 2.07
N GLU A 569 38.03 -11.00 2.73
CA GLU A 569 36.86 -11.79 2.36
C GLU A 569 35.65 -11.29 3.15
N TYR A 570 34.65 -10.75 2.44
CA TYR A 570 33.45 -10.17 3.02
C TYR A 570 32.32 -11.19 3.06
N TRP A 571 31.80 -11.45 4.26
CA TRP A 571 30.58 -12.22 4.49
C TRP A 571 29.43 -11.25 4.74
N VAL A 572 28.59 -11.08 3.74
CA VAL A 572 27.60 -9.99 3.72
C VAL A 572 26.23 -10.53 4.08
N HIS A 573 25.56 -9.88 5.03
CA HIS A 573 24.20 -10.22 5.41
C HIS A 573 23.31 -8.98 5.57
N CYS A 574 22.00 -9.25 5.60
CA CYS A 574 21.01 -8.26 5.99
C CYS A 574 19.98 -8.94 6.89
N HIS A 575 18.70 -8.57 6.80
CA HIS A 575 17.63 -9.28 7.51
C HIS A 575 17.29 -10.65 6.89
N SER A 576 17.20 -10.75 5.56
CA SER A 576 16.65 -11.93 4.85
C SER A 576 17.37 -12.26 3.53
N GLY A 577 18.63 -11.84 3.37
CA GLY A 577 19.45 -12.09 2.18
C GLY A 577 19.23 -11.14 1.00
N PHE A 578 18.06 -10.51 0.83
CA PHE A 578 17.77 -9.67 -0.36
C PHE A 578 18.76 -8.49 -0.54
N ARG A 579 18.87 -7.60 0.46
CA ARG A 579 19.84 -6.50 0.44
C ARG A 579 21.30 -6.98 0.39
N ALA A 580 21.57 -8.12 1.02
CA ALA A 580 22.90 -8.70 1.04
C ALA A 580 23.32 -9.16 -0.37
N ALA A 581 22.39 -9.67 -1.18
CA ALA A 581 22.66 -10.04 -2.57
C ALA A 581 23.04 -8.83 -3.43
N ILE A 582 22.33 -7.71 -3.26
CA ILE A 582 22.67 -6.45 -3.94
C ILE A 582 24.07 -6.00 -3.51
N ALA A 583 24.34 -5.94 -2.21
CA ALA A 583 25.64 -5.59 -1.67
C ALA A 583 26.76 -6.51 -2.16
N ALA A 584 26.51 -7.83 -2.21
CA ALA A 584 27.48 -8.79 -2.70
C ALA A 584 27.81 -8.57 -4.18
N SER A 585 26.81 -8.26 -5.01
CA SER A 585 27.06 -7.94 -6.42
C SER A 585 27.85 -6.64 -6.60
N LEU A 586 27.60 -5.60 -5.78
CA LEU A 586 28.36 -4.35 -5.78
C LEU A 586 29.83 -4.58 -5.39
N LEU A 587 30.06 -5.39 -4.34
CA LEU A 587 31.40 -5.75 -3.90
C LEU A 587 32.15 -6.58 -4.94
N ALA A 588 31.48 -7.58 -5.53
CA ALA A 588 32.05 -8.40 -6.59
C ALA A 588 32.39 -7.57 -7.84
N ALA A 589 31.51 -6.64 -8.24
CA ALA A 589 31.75 -5.72 -9.35
C ALA A 589 32.97 -4.81 -9.11
N ALA A 590 33.25 -4.48 -7.85
CA ALA A 590 34.44 -3.73 -7.44
C ALA A 590 35.68 -4.61 -7.18
N GLY A 591 35.61 -5.92 -7.41
CA GLY A 591 36.73 -6.85 -7.29
C GLY A 591 36.99 -7.39 -5.89
N HIS A 592 36.10 -7.16 -4.92
CA HIS A 592 36.21 -7.73 -3.57
C HIS A 592 35.83 -9.22 -3.54
N ARG A 593 36.51 -10.00 -2.70
CA ARG A 593 36.13 -11.39 -2.42
C ARG A 593 34.91 -11.41 -1.50
N VAL A 594 33.83 -12.00 -1.95
CA VAL A 594 32.54 -11.95 -1.24
C VAL A 594 31.90 -13.32 -1.09
N VAL A 595 31.21 -13.51 0.03
CA VAL A 595 30.28 -14.60 0.30
C VAL A 595 28.95 -13.98 0.69
N LEU A 596 27.89 -14.34 -0.05
CA LEU A 596 26.52 -13.91 0.25
C LEU A 596 25.93 -14.81 1.33
N ILE A 597 25.52 -14.23 2.46
CA ILE A 597 24.67 -14.90 3.44
C ILE A 597 23.21 -14.73 2.99
N ASP A 598 22.64 -15.79 2.42
CA ASP A 598 21.24 -15.84 1.94
C ASP A 598 20.38 -16.56 2.97
N ASP A 599 20.30 -15.97 4.15
CA ASP A 599 19.63 -16.52 5.33
C ASP A 599 18.98 -15.38 6.14
N THR A 600 18.12 -15.73 7.11
CA THR A 600 17.49 -14.76 8.00
C THR A 600 18.37 -14.49 9.22
N VAL A 601 18.54 -13.21 9.59
CA VAL A 601 19.41 -12.79 10.72
C VAL A 601 19.01 -13.39 12.07
N ASP A 602 17.78 -13.88 12.21
CA ASP A 602 17.32 -14.58 13.41
C ASP A 602 18.03 -15.93 13.60
N HIS A 603 18.67 -16.49 12.57
CA HIS A 603 19.50 -17.69 12.65
C HIS A 603 20.96 -17.40 13.03
N ALA A 604 21.35 -16.13 13.18
CA ALA A 604 22.74 -15.72 13.42
C ALA A 604 23.27 -16.01 14.84
N GLY A 605 22.43 -16.50 15.75
CA GLY A 605 22.77 -16.68 17.17
C GLY A 605 22.55 -15.40 18.01
N PRO A 606 23.21 -15.26 19.17
CA PRO A 606 22.99 -14.12 20.08
C PRO A 606 23.35 -12.78 19.41
N ARG A 607 22.44 -11.80 19.51
CA ARG A 607 22.62 -10.44 19.01
C ARG A 607 22.80 -9.48 20.17
N THR A 608 23.69 -8.51 20.00
CA THR A 608 23.94 -7.47 21.02
C THR A 608 23.31 -6.16 20.53
N PRO A 609 22.46 -5.48 21.32
CA PRO A 609 22.01 -4.13 20.99
C PRO A 609 23.18 -3.14 21.11
N ASP A 610 23.10 -2.03 20.37
CA ASP A 610 24.06 -0.94 20.52
C ASP A 610 23.88 -0.28 21.90
N ARG A 611 24.98 0.02 22.58
CA ARG A 611 24.95 0.57 23.96
C ARG A 611 24.70 2.07 24.00
#